data_AF-A0A7J4UA53-F1
#
_entry.id   AF-A0A7J4UA53-F1
#
_cell.length_a   1.000
_cell.length_b   1.000
_cell.length_c   1.000
_cell.angle_alpha   90.00
_cell.angle_beta   90.00
_cell.angle_gamma   90.00
#
_symmetry.space_group_name_H-M   'P 1'
#
loop_
_entity.id
_entity.type
_entity.pdbx_description
1 polymer ?
#
loop_
_entity_poly.entity_id
_entity_poly.type
_entity_poly.pdbx_seq_one_letter_code
_entity_poly.pdbx_strand_id
1 'polypeptide(L)'
;MIKKYTTTARPTPKNEIWQKEQGGIIYICERPRYLYKKLEQELFAKGLNNESVMLFGKTVPQFFDDEGRWWADRSLSSGDLLKVFIEDPGFYIRIMSKKVQDVISIIALLRTIDFDKDKNSLRSNFITLFDATVTFYSYYSSTFIVSDEMVCQFRQLLDSFLKKKESNRYFTDFLRAEITKEAIKYNAVEETTGTSKDLFYSERRPVLFYKEPKFFAESSMDNEVISKLFASEQKGKIKEFISLRLTTPLCIQINEEAQYVESKMLLPVLRMALLKIKELFVEQGIIDEGKDIRDLSYHEILSHFEF
;
A
#
# COMPACT_ATOMS: atom_id res chain seq x y z
N MET A 1 8.23 26.33 -8.76
CA MET A 1 9.18 26.24 -7.63
C MET A 1 8.78 25.03 -6.78
N ILE A 2 9.74 24.18 -6.40
CA ILE A 2 9.47 23.03 -5.50
C ILE A 2 9.74 23.48 -4.07
N LYS A 3 8.77 23.28 -3.18
CA LYS A 3 8.91 23.47 -1.73
C LYS A 3 9.13 22.11 -1.07
N LYS A 4 9.99 22.03 -0.06
CA LYS A 4 10.31 20.80 0.67
C LYS A 4 10.00 21.00 2.16
N TYR A 5 9.40 20.00 2.78
CA TYR A 5 9.06 20.00 4.19
C TYR A 5 9.37 18.64 4.81
N THR A 6 9.63 18.63 6.11
CA THR A 6 9.86 17.40 6.87
C THR A 6 8.65 17.09 7.75
N THR A 7 8.08 15.90 7.62
CA THR A 7 7.04 15.40 8.55
C THR A 7 7.68 14.73 9.78
N THR A 8 7.00 14.79 10.92
CA THR A 8 7.37 14.01 12.12
C THR A 8 6.86 12.58 12.07
N ALA A 9 5.96 12.25 11.13
CA ALA A 9 5.34 10.95 11.03
C ALA A 9 6.28 9.83 10.55
N ARG A 10 7.44 10.18 9.99
CA ARG A 10 8.34 9.23 9.34
C ARG A 10 9.79 9.42 9.81
N PRO A 11 10.61 8.35 9.88
CA PRO A 11 12.03 8.45 10.18
C PRO A 11 12.83 8.96 8.96
N THR A 12 13.90 9.70 9.21
CA THR A 12 14.85 10.19 8.19
C THR A 12 15.47 9.02 7.41
N PRO A 13 15.68 9.12 6.07
CA PRO A 13 15.40 10.26 5.19
C PRO A 13 13.99 10.23 4.57
N LYS A 14 13.13 9.28 4.97
CA LYS A 14 11.78 9.09 4.40
C LYS A 14 10.75 10.12 4.91
N ASN A 15 11.20 11.15 5.59
CA ASN A 15 10.38 12.19 6.20
C ASN A 15 10.20 13.43 5.33
N GLU A 16 10.81 13.48 4.15
CA GLU A 16 10.60 14.59 3.22
C GLU A 16 9.29 14.44 2.45
N ILE A 17 8.57 15.57 2.35
CA ILE A 17 7.41 15.78 1.49
C ILE A 17 7.74 16.94 0.57
N TRP A 18 7.54 16.74 -0.73
CA TRP A 18 7.80 17.77 -1.72
C TRP A 18 6.50 18.27 -2.31
N GLN A 19 6.44 19.58 -2.57
CA GLN A 19 5.26 20.27 -3.05
C GLN A 19 5.62 21.12 -4.27
N LYS A 20 4.77 21.06 -5.30
CA LYS A 20 4.87 21.90 -6.49
C LYS A 20 3.47 22.40 -6.86
N GLU A 21 3.37 23.67 -7.22
CA GLU A 21 2.13 24.23 -7.78
C GLU A 21 2.24 24.33 -9.30
N GLN A 22 1.23 23.84 -10.01
CA GLN A 22 1.16 23.87 -11.47
C GLN A 22 -0.29 23.96 -11.92
N GLY A 23 -0.63 25.00 -12.71
CA GLY A 23 -1.99 25.20 -13.21
C GLY A 23 -3.05 25.39 -12.11
N GLY A 24 -2.68 25.99 -10.97
CA GLY A 24 -3.56 26.19 -9.81
C GLY A 24 -3.78 24.94 -8.95
N ILE A 25 -3.15 23.81 -9.29
CA ILE A 25 -3.21 22.56 -8.52
C ILE A 25 -1.93 22.42 -7.70
N ILE A 26 -2.08 22.06 -6.43
CA ILE A 26 -0.97 21.72 -5.54
C ILE A 26 -0.71 20.21 -5.66
N TYR A 27 0.44 19.87 -6.22
CA TYR A 27 0.93 18.50 -6.29
C TYR A 27 1.86 18.19 -5.13
N ILE A 28 1.68 17.02 -4.54
CA ILE A 28 2.48 16.48 -3.46
C ILE A 28 3.17 15.21 -3.95
N CYS A 29 4.46 15.10 -3.65
CA CYS A 29 5.23 13.87 -3.74
C CYS A 29 5.55 13.41 -2.32
N GLU A 30 4.85 12.36 -1.88
CA GLU A 30 5.12 11.69 -0.61
C GLU A 30 5.81 10.36 -0.85
N ARG A 31 6.78 10.03 0.02
CA ARG A 31 7.56 8.79 -0.08
C ARG A 31 8.10 8.62 -1.51
N PRO A 32 8.97 9.51 -2.02
CA PRO A 32 9.45 9.47 -3.41
C PRO A 32 9.93 8.04 -3.75
N ARG A 33 9.03 7.29 -4.38
CA ARG A 33 9.29 5.99 -4.97
C ARG A 33 9.59 6.29 -6.41
N TYR A 34 10.70 5.72 -6.88
CA TYR A 34 11.15 5.93 -8.22
C TYR A 34 10.65 4.77 -9.07
N LEU A 35 9.58 5.01 -9.83
CA LEU A 35 9.06 4.07 -10.81
C LEU A 35 9.64 4.45 -12.15
N TYR A 36 10.68 3.73 -12.58
CA TYR A 36 11.40 4.05 -13.82
C TYR A 36 10.87 3.30 -15.04
N LYS A 37 10.08 2.24 -14.82
CA LYS A 37 9.61 1.36 -15.88
C LYS A 37 8.22 1.74 -16.32
N LYS A 38 7.99 1.77 -17.65
CA LYS A 38 6.73 2.19 -18.26
C LYS A 38 5.55 1.33 -17.79
N LEU A 39 5.74 0.02 -17.73
CA LEU A 39 4.71 -0.91 -17.22
C LEU A 39 4.35 -0.62 -15.76
N GLU A 40 5.35 -0.36 -14.91
CA GLU A 40 5.16 -0.09 -13.49
C GLU A 40 4.41 1.23 -13.30
N GLN A 41 4.81 2.29 -14.01
CA GLN A 41 4.11 3.58 -13.99
C GLN A 41 2.65 3.43 -14.41
N GLU A 42 2.37 2.65 -15.46
CA GLU A 42 1.01 2.42 -15.95
C GLU A 42 0.15 1.65 -14.93
N LEU A 43 0.69 0.59 -14.33
CA LEU A 43 0.05 -0.20 -13.27
C LEU A 43 -0.34 0.69 -12.08
N PHE A 44 0.63 1.45 -11.55
CA PHE A 44 0.41 2.32 -10.41
C PHE A 44 -0.56 3.45 -10.74
N ALA A 45 -0.43 4.11 -11.90
CA ALA A 45 -1.32 5.18 -12.32
C ALA A 45 -2.79 4.69 -12.42
N LYS A 46 -3.02 3.52 -13.04
CA LYS A 46 -4.36 2.93 -13.13
C LYS A 46 -4.95 2.60 -11.76
N GLY A 47 -4.17 2.00 -10.87
CA GLY A 47 -4.61 1.74 -9.49
C GLY A 47 -5.00 3.04 -8.77
N LEU A 48 -4.15 4.06 -8.83
CA LEU A 48 -4.42 5.35 -8.17
C LEU A 48 -5.62 6.09 -8.78
N ASN A 49 -5.85 5.96 -10.09
CA ASN A 49 -7.07 6.49 -10.72
C ASN A 49 -8.31 5.82 -10.10
N ASN A 50 -8.30 4.50 -9.93
CA ASN A 50 -9.39 3.78 -9.28
C ASN A 50 -9.56 4.22 -7.81
N GLU A 51 -8.46 4.40 -7.08
CA GLU A 51 -8.49 4.88 -5.70
C GLU A 51 -9.14 6.26 -5.62
N SER A 52 -8.74 7.19 -6.49
CA SER A 52 -9.28 8.54 -6.50
C SER A 52 -10.77 8.59 -6.84
N VAL A 53 -11.24 7.75 -7.77
CA VAL A 53 -12.67 7.63 -8.07
C VAL A 53 -13.43 7.06 -6.88
N MET A 54 -12.88 6.07 -6.20
CA MET A 54 -13.49 5.51 -4.99
C MET A 54 -13.56 6.54 -3.85
N LEU A 55 -12.51 7.35 -3.66
CA LEU A 55 -12.42 8.33 -2.58
C LEU A 55 -13.26 9.59 -2.85
N PHE A 56 -13.27 10.06 -4.10
CA PHE A 56 -13.76 11.40 -4.44
C PHE A 56 -14.81 11.42 -5.55
N GLY A 57 -15.19 10.27 -6.11
CA GLY A 57 -16.11 10.17 -7.24
C GLY A 57 -15.53 10.67 -8.56
N LYS A 58 -14.24 11.01 -8.61
CA LYS A 58 -13.55 11.54 -9.79
C LYS A 58 -12.08 11.18 -9.78
N THR A 59 -11.47 11.12 -10.96
CA THR A 59 -10.03 11.01 -11.09
C THR A 59 -9.36 12.31 -10.63
N VAL A 60 -8.34 12.21 -9.78
CA VAL A 60 -7.52 13.38 -9.42
C VAL A 60 -6.28 13.46 -10.32
N PRO A 61 -5.79 14.67 -10.61
CA PRO A 61 -4.57 14.86 -11.39
C PRO A 61 -3.35 14.23 -10.73
N GLN A 62 -2.54 13.54 -11.54
CA GLN A 62 -1.27 12.95 -11.14
C GLN A 62 -0.32 12.82 -12.33
N PHE A 63 0.99 12.76 -12.07
CA PHE A 63 2.01 12.53 -13.10
C PHE A 63 3.28 11.93 -12.49
N PHE A 64 4.13 11.35 -13.35
CA PHE A 64 5.52 11.01 -13.04
C PHE A 64 6.43 12.06 -13.68
N ASP A 65 7.46 12.51 -12.96
CA ASP A 65 8.47 13.37 -13.56
C ASP A 65 9.62 12.57 -14.20
N ASP A 66 10.60 13.27 -14.77
CA ASP A 66 11.73 12.66 -15.48
C ASP A 66 12.62 11.79 -14.58
N GLU A 67 12.54 11.97 -13.27
CA GLU A 67 13.22 11.10 -12.30
C GLU A 67 12.34 9.89 -11.91
N GLY A 68 11.14 9.74 -12.47
CA GLY A 68 10.20 8.68 -12.10
C GLY A 68 9.54 8.90 -10.74
N ARG A 69 9.59 10.13 -10.19
CA ARG A 69 8.91 10.47 -8.94
C ARG A 69 7.43 10.70 -9.22
N TRP A 70 6.59 10.11 -8.39
CA TRP A 70 5.14 10.28 -8.46
C TRP A 70 4.69 11.56 -7.78
N TRP A 71 3.89 12.34 -8.49
CA TRP A 71 3.23 13.56 -8.04
C TRP A 71 1.72 13.39 -8.17
N ALA A 72 0.98 13.66 -7.10
CA ALA A 72 -0.48 13.65 -7.12
C ALA A 72 -1.06 14.91 -6.50
N ASP A 73 -2.29 15.24 -6.86
CA ASP A 73 -3.06 16.28 -6.18
C ASP A 73 -3.02 16.10 -4.66
N ARG A 74 -2.88 17.22 -3.94
CA ARG A 74 -2.76 17.27 -2.48
C ARG A 74 -3.87 16.52 -1.76
N SER A 75 -5.06 16.38 -2.33
CA SER A 75 -6.15 15.57 -1.76
C SER A 75 -5.76 14.11 -1.48
N LEU A 76 -4.76 13.54 -2.17
CA LEU A 76 -4.21 12.21 -1.90
C LEU A 76 -3.03 12.20 -0.91
N SER A 77 -2.64 13.35 -0.35
CA SER A 77 -1.60 13.43 0.69
C SER A 77 -2.04 12.74 1.97
N SER A 78 -1.09 12.21 2.76
CA SER A 78 -1.40 11.53 4.02
C SER A 78 -2.16 12.44 4.96
N GLY A 79 -1.76 13.71 5.04
CA GLY A 79 -2.35 14.69 5.95
C GLY A 79 -3.80 15.07 5.58
N ASP A 80 -4.12 15.20 4.30
CA ASP A 80 -5.48 15.55 3.88
C ASP A 80 -6.40 14.32 3.88
N LEU A 81 -5.91 13.14 3.47
CA LEU A 81 -6.67 11.89 3.61
C LEU A 81 -6.98 11.56 5.07
N LEU A 82 -6.04 11.77 5.99
CA LEU A 82 -6.27 11.50 7.39
C LEU A 82 -7.39 12.37 7.98
N LYS A 83 -7.50 13.64 7.56
CA LYS A 83 -8.62 14.49 7.98
C LYS A 83 -9.95 13.91 7.53
N VAL A 84 -10.05 13.46 6.28
CA VAL A 84 -11.25 12.79 5.74
C VAL A 84 -11.61 11.56 6.59
N PHE A 85 -10.62 10.72 6.91
CA PHE A 85 -10.85 9.50 7.69
C PHE A 85 -11.12 9.77 9.19
N ILE A 86 -10.64 10.88 9.74
CA ILE A 86 -11.01 11.32 11.10
C ILE A 86 -12.44 11.86 11.12
N GLU A 87 -12.85 12.56 10.06
CA GLU A 87 -14.20 13.11 9.94
C GLU A 87 -15.27 12.04 9.74
N ASP A 88 -14.98 11.02 8.92
CA ASP A 88 -15.79 9.82 8.68
C ASP A 88 -14.93 8.53 8.79
N PRO A 89 -14.72 8.00 10.01
CA PRO A 89 -13.99 6.73 10.19
C PRO A 89 -14.74 5.54 9.59
N GLY A 90 -16.07 5.64 9.45
CA GLY A 90 -16.88 4.61 8.77
C GLY A 90 -16.52 4.48 7.29
N PHE A 91 -16.20 5.60 6.62
CA PHE A 91 -15.73 5.58 5.25
C PHE A 91 -14.40 4.82 5.10
N TYR A 92 -13.43 5.09 5.98
CA TYR A 92 -12.16 4.37 6.00
C TYR A 92 -12.37 2.86 6.17
N ILE A 93 -13.21 2.47 7.14
CA ILE A 93 -13.54 1.06 7.40
C ILE A 93 -14.14 0.41 6.15
N ARG A 94 -15.10 1.06 5.48
CA ARG A 94 -15.71 0.53 4.23
C ARG A 94 -14.67 0.28 3.14
N ILE A 95 -13.75 1.22 2.92
CA ILE A 95 -12.68 1.09 1.93
C ILE A 95 -11.77 -0.09 2.29
N MET A 96 -11.36 -0.16 3.55
CA MET A 96 -10.48 -1.22 4.05
C MET A 96 -11.14 -2.60 3.97
N SER A 97 -12.43 -2.72 4.31
CA SER A 97 -13.19 -3.95 4.14
C SER A 97 -13.29 -4.38 2.67
N LYS A 98 -13.46 -3.42 1.74
CA LYS A 98 -13.45 -3.72 0.30
C LYS A 98 -12.07 -4.23 -0.16
N LYS A 99 -10.99 -3.57 0.27
CA LYS A 99 -9.61 -4.02 -0.01
C LYS A 99 -9.39 -5.47 0.44
N VAL A 100 -9.82 -5.82 1.64
CA VAL A 100 -9.74 -7.18 2.21
C VAL A 100 -10.40 -8.19 1.28
N GLN A 101 -11.61 -7.92 0.82
CA GLN A 101 -12.33 -8.81 -0.12
C GLN A 101 -11.62 -8.93 -1.48
N ASP A 102 -11.10 -7.81 -2.00
CA ASP A 102 -10.35 -7.80 -3.26
C ASP A 102 -9.04 -8.59 -3.12
N VAL A 103 -8.33 -8.46 -1.98
CA VAL A 103 -7.10 -9.22 -1.69
C VAL A 103 -7.39 -10.72 -1.58
N ILE A 104 -8.47 -11.14 -0.92
CA ILE A 104 -8.88 -12.56 -0.88
C ILE A 104 -9.09 -13.09 -2.30
N SER A 105 -9.78 -12.31 -3.13
CA SER A 105 -10.08 -12.67 -4.52
C SER A 105 -8.80 -12.77 -5.36
N ILE A 106 -7.87 -11.83 -5.19
CA ILE A 106 -6.56 -11.86 -5.83
C ILE A 106 -5.77 -13.10 -5.37
N ILE A 107 -5.76 -13.42 -4.08
CA ILE A 107 -5.06 -14.61 -3.57
C ILE A 107 -5.63 -15.89 -4.18
N ALA A 108 -6.95 -16.00 -4.29
CA ALA A 108 -7.60 -17.14 -4.92
C ALA A 108 -7.21 -17.24 -6.41
N LEU A 109 -7.21 -16.12 -7.12
CA LEU A 109 -6.81 -16.01 -8.52
C LEU A 109 -5.33 -16.41 -8.74
N LEU A 110 -4.42 -15.93 -7.91
CA LEU A 110 -2.98 -16.24 -8.04
C LEU A 110 -2.69 -17.74 -7.88
N ARG A 111 -3.56 -18.50 -7.21
CA ARG A 111 -3.41 -19.96 -7.05
C ARG A 111 -3.83 -20.75 -8.29
N THR A 112 -4.58 -20.15 -9.20
CA THR A 112 -5.06 -20.83 -10.43
C THR A 112 -4.15 -20.56 -11.63
N ILE A 113 -3.15 -19.68 -11.47
CA ILE A 113 -2.26 -19.31 -12.57
C ILE A 113 -1.17 -20.36 -12.69
N ASP A 114 -1.15 -21.01 -13.85
CA ASP A 114 -0.05 -21.87 -14.28
C ASP A 114 0.72 -21.21 -15.41
N PHE A 115 2.04 -21.30 -15.37
CA PHE A 115 2.94 -20.70 -16.36
C PHE A 115 3.39 -21.73 -17.38
N ASP A 116 2.42 -22.30 -18.09
CA ASP A 116 2.69 -23.07 -19.29
C ASP A 116 3.30 -22.18 -20.38
N LYS A 117 4.14 -22.78 -21.24
CA LYS A 117 4.82 -22.07 -22.34
C LYS A 117 3.90 -21.70 -23.51
N ASP A 118 2.61 -22.05 -23.46
CA ASP A 118 1.69 -21.67 -24.54
C ASP A 118 1.51 -20.14 -24.59
N LYS A 119 1.61 -19.60 -25.80
CA LYS A 119 1.54 -18.17 -26.07
C LYS A 119 0.21 -17.55 -25.63
N ASN A 120 -0.92 -18.26 -25.83
CA ASN A 120 -2.23 -17.76 -25.46
C ASN A 120 -2.42 -17.79 -23.94
N SER A 121 -1.95 -18.85 -23.28
CA SER A 121 -1.94 -18.94 -21.81
C SER A 121 -1.11 -17.82 -21.19
N LEU A 122 0.11 -17.55 -21.69
CA LEU A 122 0.95 -16.44 -21.21
C LEU A 122 0.28 -15.08 -21.39
N ARG A 123 -0.35 -14.84 -22.55
CA ARG A 123 -1.12 -13.61 -22.81
C ARG A 123 -2.28 -13.46 -21.81
N SER A 124 -3.08 -14.51 -21.64
CA SER A 124 -4.22 -14.51 -20.72
C SER A 124 -3.77 -14.24 -19.28
N ASN A 125 -2.74 -14.97 -18.82
CA ASN A 125 -2.18 -14.80 -17.49
C ASN A 125 -1.64 -13.38 -17.27
N PHE A 126 -0.98 -12.79 -18.27
CA PHE A 126 -0.49 -11.42 -18.17
C PHE A 126 -1.62 -10.41 -17.96
N ILE A 127 -2.70 -10.50 -18.75
CA ILE A 127 -3.90 -9.65 -18.60
C ILE A 127 -4.46 -9.79 -17.19
N THR A 128 -4.70 -11.03 -16.77
CA THR A 128 -5.25 -11.35 -15.45
C THR A 128 -4.38 -10.81 -14.32
N LEU A 129 -3.06 -10.96 -14.40
CA LEU A 129 -2.12 -10.47 -13.39
C LEU A 129 -2.01 -8.95 -13.38
N PHE A 130 -2.06 -8.32 -14.55
CA PHE A 130 -2.07 -6.87 -14.67
C PHE A 130 -3.31 -6.29 -13.97
N ASP A 131 -4.50 -6.83 -14.27
CA ASP A 131 -5.77 -6.37 -13.68
C ASP A 131 -5.82 -6.63 -12.17
N ALA A 132 -5.31 -7.78 -11.72
CA ALA A 132 -5.17 -8.08 -10.29
C ALA A 132 -4.23 -7.07 -9.59
N THR A 133 -3.14 -6.68 -10.26
CA THR A 133 -2.18 -5.72 -9.74
C THR A 133 -2.75 -4.31 -9.67
N VAL A 134 -3.49 -3.88 -10.70
CA VAL A 134 -4.23 -2.61 -10.69
C VAL A 134 -5.25 -2.58 -9.56
N THR A 135 -5.99 -3.68 -9.36
CA THR A 135 -6.97 -3.81 -8.26
C THR A 135 -6.28 -3.69 -6.90
N PHE A 136 -5.14 -4.37 -6.70
CA PHE A 136 -4.38 -4.27 -5.46
C PHE A 136 -3.92 -2.84 -5.15
N TYR A 137 -3.44 -2.10 -6.17
CA TYR A 137 -3.00 -0.72 -6.02
C TYR A 137 -4.15 0.31 -6.01
N SER A 138 -5.41 -0.12 -6.11
CA SER A 138 -6.59 0.76 -5.99
C SER A 138 -6.84 1.31 -4.58
N TYR A 139 -5.93 1.03 -3.65
CA TYR A 139 -5.98 1.43 -2.24
C TYR A 139 -4.64 1.96 -1.73
N TYR A 140 -3.74 2.36 -2.64
CA TYR A 140 -2.34 2.61 -2.32
C TYR A 140 -2.17 3.72 -1.28
N SER A 141 -2.84 4.86 -1.47
CA SER A 141 -2.74 6.02 -0.59
C SER A 141 -3.38 5.74 0.77
N SER A 142 -4.56 5.13 0.75
CA SER A 142 -5.35 4.75 1.93
C SER A 142 -4.71 3.65 2.77
N THR A 143 -3.82 2.85 2.17
CA THR A 143 -3.10 1.78 2.88
C THR A 143 -1.70 2.19 3.28
N PHE A 144 -0.92 2.74 2.35
CA PHE A 144 0.52 2.90 2.52
C PHE A 144 0.95 4.35 2.77
N ILE A 145 0.24 5.34 2.22
CA ILE A 145 0.61 6.75 2.37
C ILE A 145 0.12 7.28 3.72
N VAL A 146 -1.15 7.04 4.06
CA VAL A 146 -1.78 7.55 5.29
C VAL A 146 -1.30 6.85 6.56
N SER A 147 -0.79 5.62 6.46
CA SER A 147 -0.53 4.77 7.63
C SER A 147 0.44 5.39 8.65
N ASP A 148 1.60 5.86 8.19
CA ASP A 148 2.59 6.49 9.07
C ASP A 148 2.00 7.73 9.79
N GLU A 149 1.23 8.53 9.05
CA GLU A 149 0.60 9.76 9.56
C GLU A 149 -0.48 9.43 10.61
N MET A 150 -1.32 8.44 10.33
CA MET A 150 -2.38 7.98 11.24
C MET A 150 -1.79 7.45 12.55
N VAL A 151 -0.77 6.59 12.47
CA VAL A 151 -0.06 6.05 13.63
C VAL A 151 0.63 7.16 14.42
N CYS A 152 1.28 8.11 13.74
CA CYS A 152 1.96 9.22 14.39
C CYS A 152 0.99 10.14 15.14
N GLN A 153 -0.09 10.57 14.49
CA GLN A 153 -1.09 11.44 15.11
C GLN A 153 -1.74 10.76 16.31
N PHE A 154 -2.06 9.47 16.19
CA PHE A 154 -2.65 8.75 17.30
C PHE A 154 -1.68 8.63 18.48
N ARG A 155 -0.39 8.39 18.21
CA ARG A 155 0.64 8.37 19.26
C ARG A 155 0.77 9.70 19.97
N GLN A 156 0.81 10.81 19.23
CA GLN A 156 0.89 12.15 19.79
C GLN A 156 -0.32 12.47 20.69
N LEU A 157 -1.50 12.02 20.27
CA LEU A 157 -2.71 12.15 21.08
C LEU A 157 -2.61 11.32 22.37
N LEU A 158 -2.21 10.05 22.28
CA LEU A 158 -2.04 9.17 23.45
C LEU A 158 -0.99 9.69 24.43
N ASP A 159 0.16 10.17 23.95
CA ASP A 159 1.25 10.71 24.77
C ASP A 159 0.84 11.98 25.54
N SER A 160 -0.26 12.63 25.16
CA SER A 160 -0.84 13.75 25.91
C SER A 160 -1.61 13.30 27.17
N PHE A 161 -1.99 12.03 27.27
CA PHE A 161 -2.85 11.51 28.34
C PHE A 161 -2.26 10.30 29.07
N LEU A 162 -1.42 9.51 28.41
CA LEU A 162 -0.80 8.30 28.94
C LEU A 162 0.70 8.52 29.11
N LYS A 163 1.32 7.80 30.04
CA LYS A 163 2.78 7.76 30.12
C LYS A 163 3.32 7.06 28.87
N LYS A 164 4.51 7.43 28.42
CA LYS A 164 5.18 6.81 27.25
C LYS A 164 5.16 5.27 27.26
N LYS A 165 5.30 4.64 28.43
CA LYS A 165 5.24 3.16 28.57
C LYS A 165 3.84 2.62 28.26
N GLU A 166 2.79 3.31 28.69
CA GLU A 166 1.39 2.97 28.43
C GLU A 166 1.03 3.22 26.97
N SER A 167 1.42 4.36 26.38
CA SER A 167 1.23 4.62 24.94
C SER A 167 1.91 3.55 24.07
N ASN A 168 3.13 3.14 24.41
CA ASN A 168 3.82 2.06 23.70
C ASN A 168 3.06 0.74 23.83
N ARG A 169 2.58 0.42 25.04
CA ARG A 169 1.80 -0.78 25.29
C ARG A 169 0.51 -0.79 24.48
N TYR A 170 -0.14 0.37 24.38
CA TYR A 170 -1.39 0.58 23.66
C TYR A 170 -1.29 0.10 22.21
N PHE A 171 -0.25 0.50 21.48
CA PHE A 171 -0.01 -0.01 20.12
C PHE A 171 0.33 -1.50 20.11
N THR A 172 1.16 -1.98 21.05
CA THR A 172 1.52 -3.41 21.10
C THR A 172 0.34 -4.33 21.40
N ASP A 173 -0.68 -3.86 22.13
CA ASP A 173 -1.88 -4.64 22.42
C ASP A 173 -2.73 -4.86 21.16
N PHE A 174 -2.69 -3.94 20.18
CA PHE A 174 -3.27 -4.15 18.83
C PHE A 174 -2.34 -4.91 17.89
N LEU A 175 -1.04 -4.62 17.96
CA LEU A 175 0.02 -5.29 17.22
C LEU A 175 0.36 -6.68 17.77
N ARG A 176 -0.42 -7.23 18.71
CA ARG A 176 -0.31 -8.63 19.16
C ARG A 176 -0.69 -9.57 18.00
N ALA A 177 0.14 -9.61 16.97
CA ALA A 177 1.08 -10.69 16.73
C ALA A 177 0.44 -12.08 16.59
N GLU A 178 -0.83 -12.20 16.23
CA GLU A 178 -1.39 -13.50 15.88
C GLU A 178 -0.81 -13.93 14.53
N ILE A 179 -0.76 -13.09 13.51
CA ILE A 179 -0.38 -13.54 12.16
C ILE A 179 1.11 -13.85 12.06
N THR A 180 1.99 -12.93 12.47
CA THR A 180 3.44 -13.14 12.41
C THR A 180 3.92 -14.25 13.37
N LYS A 181 3.32 -14.39 14.56
CA LYS A 181 3.68 -15.52 15.46
C LYS A 181 3.12 -16.84 14.98
N GLU A 182 1.89 -16.90 14.47
CA GLU A 182 1.38 -18.11 13.84
C GLU A 182 2.22 -18.46 12.61
N ALA A 183 2.65 -17.48 11.82
CA ALA A 183 3.48 -17.70 10.65
C ALA A 183 4.86 -18.29 10.95
N ILE A 184 5.49 -17.85 12.05
CA ILE A 184 6.72 -18.45 12.58
C ILE A 184 6.43 -19.85 13.15
N LYS A 185 5.34 -20.05 13.90
CA LYS A 185 4.95 -21.35 14.48
C LYS A 185 4.70 -22.43 13.44
N TYR A 186 4.16 -22.08 12.27
CA TYR A 186 3.92 -23.00 11.16
C TYR A 186 5.11 -23.12 10.20
N ASN A 187 6.31 -22.65 10.58
CA ASN A 187 7.55 -22.69 9.77
C ASN A 187 7.42 -22.05 8.39
N ALA A 188 6.48 -21.14 8.21
CA ALA A 188 6.17 -20.61 6.90
C ALA A 188 6.75 -19.20 6.69
N VAL A 189 7.34 -18.59 7.74
CA VAL A 189 8.39 -17.56 7.61
C VAL A 189 9.55 -17.89 8.54
N GLU A 190 10.78 -17.87 8.02
CA GLU A 190 12.00 -17.88 8.85
C GLU A 190 12.31 -16.47 9.36
N GLU A 191 12.75 -16.34 10.62
CA GLU A 191 13.38 -15.11 11.10
C GLU A 191 14.58 -14.78 10.20
N THR A 192 14.49 -13.69 9.44
CA THR A 192 15.60 -13.24 8.61
C THR A 192 16.06 -11.85 9.04
N THR A 193 17.38 -11.74 9.22
CA THR A 193 18.08 -10.51 9.60
C THR A 193 18.52 -9.67 8.38
N GLY A 194 18.21 -10.11 7.16
CA GLY A 194 18.65 -9.48 5.92
C GLY A 194 17.71 -8.37 5.43
N THR A 195 18.10 -7.12 5.63
CA THR A 195 17.46 -5.95 5.02
C THR A 195 18.17 -5.58 3.70
N SER A 196 17.69 -6.11 2.58
CA SER A 196 18.10 -5.62 1.24
C SER A 196 16.97 -4.78 0.63
N LYS A 197 17.32 -3.63 0.03
CA LYS A 197 16.39 -2.69 -0.63
C LYS A 197 15.83 -3.19 -1.97
N ASP A 198 16.29 -4.33 -2.49
CA ASP A 198 15.77 -4.97 -3.72
C ASP A 198 14.48 -5.78 -3.50
N LEU A 199 13.69 -5.36 -2.50
CA LEU A 199 12.56 -6.09 -1.89
C LEU A 199 11.35 -6.35 -2.79
N PHE A 200 11.30 -5.80 -4.01
CA PHE A 200 10.14 -5.98 -4.89
C PHE A 200 9.96 -7.44 -5.31
N TYR A 201 11.02 -8.24 -5.33
CA TYR A 201 10.95 -9.63 -5.79
C TYR A 201 11.96 -10.52 -5.04
N SER A 202 11.67 -10.86 -3.78
CA SER A 202 12.51 -11.83 -3.07
C SER A 202 12.45 -13.20 -3.77
N GLU A 203 13.58 -13.90 -3.90
CA GLU A 203 13.69 -15.25 -4.49
C GLU A 203 12.97 -16.35 -3.70
N ARG A 204 12.38 -16.01 -2.54
CA ARG A 204 11.65 -16.96 -1.72
C ARG A 204 10.33 -17.30 -2.38
N ARG A 205 10.03 -18.61 -2.45
CA ARG A 205 8.73 -19.13 -2.89
C ARG A 205 7.60 -18.42 -2.12
N PRO A 206 6.46 -18.12 -2.77
CA PRO A 206 5.32 -17.53 -2.09
C PRO A 206 4.91 -18.43 -0.92
N VAL A 207 4.89 -17.87 0.28
CA VAL A 207 4.29 -18.55 1.43
C VAL A 207 2.99 -17.83 1.76
N LEU A 208 1.88 -18.55 1.79
CA LEU A 208 0.55 -17.98 1.92
C LEU A 208 0.20 -17.73 3.39
N PHE A 209 0.14 -16.45 3.78
CA PHE A 209 -0.44 -16.04 5.05
C PHE A 209 -1.43 -14.92 4.83
N TYR A 210 -2.69 -15.29 4.75
CA TYR A 210 -3.78 -14.33 4.83
C TYR A 210 -4.67 -14.74 6.00
N LYS A 211 -4.85 -13.80 6.93
CA LYS A 211 -5.83 -13.93 8.00
C LYS A 211 -6.68 -12.68 7.93
N GLU A 212 -7.98 -12.85 8.10
CA GLU A 212 -8.91 -11.73 8.07
C GLU A 212 -8.64 -10.74 9.22
N PRO A 213 -8.65 -9.42 8.96
CA PRO A 213 -8.44 -8.44 10.00
C PRO A 213 -9.52 -8.44 11.07
N LYS A 214 -9.09 -8.31 12.34
CA LYS A 214 -10.04 -8.15 13.46
C LYS A 214 -10.39 -6.67 13.56
N PHE A 215 -11.60 -6.32 13.13
CA PHE A 215 -12.01 -4.92 13.06
C PHE A 215 -12.24 -4.24 14.42
N PHE A 216 -12.35 -5.02 15.49
CA PHE A 216 -12.58 -4.51 16.84
C PHE A 216 -11.66 -5.21 17.83
N ALA A 217 -10.80 -4.43 18.48
CA ALA A 217 -9.99 -4.85 19.61
C ALA A 217 -10.39 -4.01 20.81
N GLU A 218 -10.59 -4.62 21.97
CA GLU A 218 -10.85 -3.91 23.24
C GLU A 218 -9.51 -3.50 23.89
N SER A 219 -9.43 -2.29 24.43
CA SER A 219 -8.28 -1.83 25.22
C SER A 219 -8.77 -1.30 26.56
N SER A 220 -8.21 -1.85 27.66
CA SER A 220 -8.55 -1.39 29.02
C SER A 220 -8.11 0.06 29.30
N MET A 221 -7.25 0.63 28.46
CA MET A 221 -6.78 2.01 28.53
C MET A 221 -7.74 3.01 27.87
N ASP A 222 -8.74 2.56 27.10
CA ASP A 222 -9.68 3.45 26.42
C ASP A 222 -10.45 4.34 27.41
N ASN A 223 -10.95 3.76 28.50
CA ASN A 223 -11.69 4.48 29.54
C ASN A 223 -10.83 5.54 30.25
N GLU A 224 -9.55 5.26 30.46
CA GLU A 224 -8.61 6.20 31.08
C GLU A 224 -8.40 7.42 30.17
N VAL A 225 -8.15 7.20 28.87
CA VAL A 225 -7.95 8.30 27.91
C VAL A 225 -9.23 9.11 27.75
N ILE A 226 -10.39 8.45 27.62
CA ILE A 226 -11.69 9.12 27.52
C ILE A 226 -11.96 9.98 28.76
N SER A 227 -11.72 9.45 29.95
CA SER A 227 -11.93 10.19 31.21
C SER A 227 -11.03 11.43 31.29
N LYS A 228 -9.75 11.30 30.94
CA LYS A 228 -8.80 12.42 30.90
C LYS A 228 -9.17 13.46 29.84
N LEU A 229 -9.63 13.02 28.67
CA LEU A 229 -10.13 13.91 27.61
C LEU A 229 -11.31 14.75 28.10
N PHE A 230 -12.30 14.13 28.74
CA PHE A 230 -13.47 14.84 29.29
C PHE A 230 -13.11 15.83 30.40
N ALA A 231 -12.08 15.53 31.19
CA ALA A 231 -11.61 16.38 32.28
C ALA A 231 -10.63 17.49 31.85
N SER A 232 -10.23 17.52 30.57
CA SER A 232 -9.24 18.46 30.04
C SER A 232 -9.85 19.56 29.17
N GLU A 233 -9.11 20.64 28.94
CA GLU A 233 -9.44 21.65 27.93
C GLU A 233 -9.47 21.08 26.49
N GLN A 234 -8.93 19.87 26.28
CA GLN A 234 -8.92 19.17 25.00
C GLN A 234 -10.17 18.30 24.78
N LYS A 235 -11.29 18.55 25.48
CA LYS A 235 -12.56 17.83 25.28
C LYS A 235 -13.02 17.76 23.82
N GLY A 236 -12.66 18.76 23.01
CA GLY A 236 -12.94 18.78 21.56
C GLY A 236 -12.26 17.64 20.76
N LYS A 237 -11.21 17.02 21.30
CA LYS A 237 -10.48 15.92 20.64
C LYS A 237 -11.09 14.54 20.85
N ILE A 238 -12.23 14.43 21.53
CA ILE A 238 -12.89 13.13 21.73
C ILE A 238 -13.26 12.49 20.39
N LYS A 239 -13.78 13.27 19.42
CA LYS A 239 -14.07 12.74 18.08
C LYS A 239 -12.81 12.20 17.42
N GLU A 240 -11.74 12.98 17.44
CA GLU A 240 -10.44 12.60 16.89
C GLU A 240 -9.89 11.31 17.55
N PHE A 241 -9.93 11.23 18.87
CA PHE A 241 -9.54 10.03 19.62
C PHE A 241 -10.33 8.81 19.19
N ILE A 242 -11.66 8.88 19.17
CA ILE A 242 -12.51 7.76 18.81
C ILE A 242 -12.28 7.35 17.34
N SER A 243 -12.17 8.32 16.43
CA SER A 243 -11.88 8.03 15.02
C SER A 243 -10.53 7.32 14.85
N LEU A 244 -9.44 7.89 15.40
CA LEU A 244 -8.11 7.28 15.34
C LEU A 244 -8.06 5.93 16.04
N ARG A 245 -8.81 5.75 17.13
CA ARG A 245 -8.92 4.48 17.84
C ARG A 245 -9.59 3.39 17.00
N LEU A 246 -10.58 3.75 16.20
CA LEU A 246 -11.25 2.82 15.29
C LEU A 246 -10.38 2.48 14.08
N THR A 247 -9.68 3.46 13.51
CA THR A 247 -9.01 3.31 12.21
C THR A 247 -7.55 2.87 12.32
N THR A 248 -6.82 3.29 13.36
CA THR A 248 -5.37 3.02 13.45
C THR A 248 -5.03 1.54 13.58
N PRO A 249 -5.71 0.73 14.43
CA PRO A 249 -5.44 -0.71 14.52
C PRO A 249 -5.66 -1.42 13.17
N LEU A 250 -6.73 -1.05 12.46
CA LEU A 250 -7.04 -1.56 11.12
C LEU A 250 -5.96 -1.19 10.12
N CYS A 251 -5.55 0.08 10.14
CA CYS A 251 -4.54 0.60 9.24
C CYS A 251 -3.21 -0.15 9.38
N ILE A 252 -2.78 -0.38 10.61
CA ILE A 252 -1.56 -1.14 10.91
C ILE A 252 -1.67 -2.56 10.34
N GLN A 253 -2.73 -3.28 10.70
CA GLN A 253 -2.90 -4.67 10.28
C GLN A 253 -2.95 -4.81 8.75
N ILE A 254 -3.77 -4.01 8.08
CA ILE A 254 -3.94 -4.07 6.63
C ILE A 254 -2.68 -3.63 5.90
N ASN A 255 -1.93 -2.66 6.44
CA ASN A 255 -0.66 -2.24 5.88
C ASN A 255 0.36 -3.39 5.90
N GLU A 256 0.52 -4.09 7.03
CA GLU A 256 1.43 -5.23 7.15
C GLU A 256 1.03 -6.39 6.23
N GLU A 257 -0.25 -6.78 6.24
CA GLU A 257 -0.77 -7.85 5.37
C GLU A 257 -0.63 -7.51 3.89
N ALA A 258 -0.93 -6.26 3.51
CA ALA A 258 -0.77 -5.81 2.13
C ALA A 258 0.69 -5.85 1.68
N GLN A 259 1.64 -5.36 2.49
CA GLN A 259 3.07 -5.46 2.17
C GLN A 259 3.51 -6.92 1.99
N TYR A 260 2.97 -7.83 2.80
CA TYR A 260 3.24 -9.25 2.68
C TYR A 260 2.71 -9.82 1.37
N VAL A 261 1.43 -9.62 1.05
CA VAL A 261 0.80 -10.11 -0.19
C VAL A 261 1.47 -9.53 -1.43
N GLU A 262 1.79 -8.23 -1.42
CA GLU A 262 2.51 -7.54 -2.49
C GLU A 262 3.86 -8.21 -2.76
N SER A 263 4.71 -8.31 -1.73
CA SER A 263 6.11 -8.72 -1.87
C SER A 263 6.32 -10.24 -1.98
N LYS A 264 5.40 -11.05 -1.43
CA LYS A 264 5.54 -12.52 -1.39
C LYS A 264 4.66 -13.25 -2.39
N MET A 265 3.65 -12.61 -2.96
CA MET A 265 2.73 -13.29 -3.87
C MET A 265 2.54 -12.55 -5.19
N LEU A 266 1.92 -11.38 -5.15
CA LEU A 266 1.47 -10.69 -6.36
C LEU A 266 2.64 -10.32 -7.27
N LEU A 267 3.65 -9.64 -6.73
CA LEU A 267 4.81 -9.23 -7.49
C LEU A 267 5.67 -10.41 -7.97
N PRO A 268 6.01 -11.43 -7.13
CA PRO A 268 6.70 -12.62 -7.62
C PRO A 268 6.00 -13.32 -8.78
N VAL A 269 4.67 -13.49 -8.72
CA VAL A 269 3.90 -14.13 -9.79
C VAL A 269 3.89 -13.28 -11.06
N LEU A 270 3.69 -11.96 -10.95
CA LEU A 270 3.82 -11.05 -12.08
C LEU A 270 5.22 -11.09 -12.71
N ARG A 271 6.29 -11.16 -11.89
CA ARG A 271 7.66 -11.30 -12.39
C ARG A 271 7.86 -12.60 -13.16
N MET A 272 7.36 -13.72 -12.65
CA MET A 272 7.45 -15.00 -13.37
C MET A 272 6.77 -14.92 -14.73
N ALA A 273 5.59 -14.32 -14.80
CA ALA A 273 4.90 -14.05 -16.06
C ALA A 273 5.79 -13.24 -17.00
N LEU A 274 6.27 -12.07 -16.55
CA LEU A 274 7.09 -11.17 -17.36
C LEU A 274 8.40 -11.82 -17.85
N LEU A 275 9.04 -12.67 -17.03
CA LEU A 275 10.22 -13.41 -17.44
C LEU A 275 9.90 -14.41 -18.56
N LYS A 276 8.78 -15.14 -18.47
CA LYS A 276 8.36 -16.08 -19.51
C LYS A 276 8.00 -15.37 -20.81
N ILE A 277 7.35 -14.21 -20.72
CA ILE A 277 7.03 -13.38 -21.89
C ILE A 277 8.32 -12.84 -22.51
N LYS A 278 9.28 -12.40 -21.69
CA LYS A 278 10.60 -11.97 -22.17
C LYS A 278 11.31 -13.11 -22.91
N GLU A 279 11.38 -14.30 -22.32
CA GLU A 279 11.97 -15.49 -22.97
C GLU A 279 11.34 -15.72 -24.35
N LEU A 280 10.00 -15.75 -24.43
CA LEU A 280 9.27 -15.92 -25.67
C LEU A 280 9.59 -14.83 -26.72
N PHE A 281 9.59 -13.57 -26.31
CA PHE A 281 9.82 -12.45 -27.23
C PHE A 281 11.28 -12.40 -27.73
N VAL A 282 12.24 -12.83 -26.91
CA VAL A 282 13.64 -12.99 -27.35
C VAL A 282 13.76 -14.13 -28.34
N GLU A 283 13.14 -15.29 -28.08
CA GLU A 283 13.13 -16.44 -29.00
C GLU A 283 12.50 -16.08 -30.36
N GLN A 284 11.50 -15.21 -30.37
CA GLN A 284 10.84 -14.71 -31.58
C GLN A 284 11.56 -13.54 -32.26
N GLY A 285 12.66 -13.04 -31.69
CA GLY A 285 13.39 -11.89 -32.22
C GLY A 285 12.62 -10.55 -32.13
N ILE A 286 11.62 -10.47 -31.26
CA ILE A 286 10.81 -9.25 -31.03
C ILE A 286 11.58 -8.23 -30.17
N ILE A 287 12.37 -8.71 -29.20
CA ILE A 287 13.21 -7.88 -28.34
C ILE A 287 14.61 -8.48 -28.17
N ASP A 288 15.59 -7.62 -27.86
CA ASP A 288 16.95 -8.04 -27.53
C ASP A 288 17.03 -8.70 -26.15
N GLU A 289 17.96 -9.64 -25.97
CA GLU A 289 18.17 -10.38 -24.72
C GLU A 289 18.45 -9.46 -23.51
N GLY A 290 19.14 -8.33 -23.74
CA GLY A 290 19.46 -7.33 -22.72
C GLY A 290 18.29 -6.40 -22.35
N LYS A 291 17.20 -6.39 -23.11
CA LYS A 291 16.07 -5.47 -22.88
C LYS A 291 15.26 -5.88 -21.64
N ASP A 292 14.86 -4.91 -20.84
CA ASP A 292 13.92 -5.13 -19.74
C ASP A 292 12.49 -5.03 -20.30
N ILE A 293 11.72 -6.11 -20.19
CA ILE A 293 10.35 -6.15 -20.70
C ILE A 293 9.45 -5.08 -20.06
N ARG A 294 9.79 -4.59 -18.86
CA ARG A 294 9.04 -3.54 -18.16
C ARG A 294 9.23 -2.15 -18.77
N ASP A 295 10.20 -1.98 -19.68
CA ASP A 295 10.35 -0.77 -20.48
C ASP A 295 9.22 -0.61 -21.50
N LEU A 296 8.49 -1.69 -21.80
CA LEU A 296 7.28 -1.68 -22.60
C LEU A 296 6.05 -1.37 -21.74
N SER A 297 5.02 -0.79 -22.35
CA SER A 297 3.69 -0.61 -21.75
C SER A 297 2.89 -1.91 -21.79
N TYR A 298 1.76 -1.92 -21.08
CA TYR A 298 0.79 -3.02 -21.15
C TYR A 298 0.36 -3.30 -22.60
N HIS A 299 0.00 -2.25 -23.35
CA HIS A 299 -0.47 -2.39 -24.73
C HIS A 299 0.63 -2.82 -25.68
N GLU A 300 1.86 -2.35 -25.49
CA GLU A 300 3.02 -2.78 -26.28
C GLU A 300 3.29 -4.27 -26.08
N ILE A 301 3.31 -4.74 -24.82
CA ILE A 301 3.46 -6.17 -24.51
C ILE A 301 2.35 -6.99 -25.17
N LEU A 302 1.08 -6.57 -25.06
CA LEU A 302 -0.03 -7.29 -25.66
C LEU A 302 0.03 -7.35 -27.18
N SER A 303 0.43 -6.27 -27.84
CA SER A 303 0.53 -6.21 -29.30
C SER A 303 1.53 -7.23 -29.85
N HIS A 304 2.60 -7.52 -29.11
CA HIS A 304 3.60 -8.51 -29.50
C HIS A 304 3.11 -9.96 -29.38
N PHE A 305 1.99 -10.22 -28.69
CA PHE A 305 1.34 -11.53 -28.75
C PHE A 305 0.50 -11.73 -30.02
N GLU A 306 0.27 -10.72 -30.83
CA GLU A 306 -0.55 -10.85 -32.05
C GLU A 306 0.28 -11.32 -33.26
N PHE A 307 1.62 -11.38 -33.12
CA PHE A 307 2.58 -11.78 -34.15
C PHE A 307 3.17 -13.17 -33.90
#